data_AF-A0AAE2SBV2-F1
#
_entry.id   AF-A0AAE2SBV2-F1
#
_cell.length_a   1.000
_cell.length_b   1.000
_cell.length_c   1.000
_cell.angle_alpha   90.00
_cell.angle_beta   90.00
_cell.angle_gamma   90.00
#
_symmetry.space_group_name_H-M   'P 1'
#
loop_
_entity.id
_entity.type
_entity.pdbx_description
1 polymer ?
#
loop_
_entity_poly.entity_id
_entity_poly.type
_entity_poly.pdbx_seq_one_letter_code
_entity_poly.pdbx_strand_id
1 'polypeptide(L)'
;MKRKTTTMIVALTLAVGAPAFAQSNTTSSPPADRATQANTLYQQGVIAMRSGHYDAAASSFRQVLQLYPKHLKAKQNLLYILENKDALVLKKRKAALKTVIIPSVDFDKETVQESLTILASLISRESNKKVAPNFIVQDPKGQFENRSITLRLNNIPAETLLNYIVTQAGARVRYDAHAIVVTPRG
;
A
#
# COMPACT_ATOMS: atom_id res chain seq x y z
N MET A 1 21.27 30.99 -52.14
CA MET A 1 22.54 30.39 -51.67
C MET A 1 22.68 29.00 -52.27
N LYS A 2 23.75 28.77 -53.03
CA LYS A 2 23.95 27.61 -53.92
C LYS A 2 24.52 26.41 -53.15
N ARG A 3 24.00 25.22 -53.48
CA ARG A 3 24.52 23.91 -53.08
C ARG A 3 25.89 23.66 -53.72
N LYS A 4 26.81 23.00 -53.02
CA LYS A 4 27.96 22.32 -53.63
C LYS A 4 28.07 20.91 -53.06
N THR A 5 27.64 19.96 -53.88
CA THR A 5 27.99 18.55 -53.90
C THR A 5 29.44 18.38 -54.35
N THR A 6 30.23 17.57 -53.64
CA THR A 6 31.48 16.99 -54.16
C THR A 6 31.59 15.54 -53.69
N THR A 7 31.79 14.66 -54.67
CA THR A 7 31.88 13.19 -54.61
C THR A 7 33.34 12.74 -54.71
N MET A 8 33.61 11.50 -54.28
CA MET A 8 34.80 10.63 -54.49
C MET A 8 35.92 10.79 -53.45
N ILE A 9 36.56 9.74 -52.90
CA ILE A 9 37.08 8.50 -53.51
C ILE A 9 36.98 7.29 -52.55
N VAL A 10 36.89 6.11 -53.15
CA VAL A 10 36.78 4.73 -52.62
C VAL A 10 38.15 4.11 -52.29
N ALA A 11 38.14 3.06 -51.45
CA ALA A 11 39.14 1.98 -51.30
C ALA A 11 40.38 2.30 -50.44
N LEU A 12 40.97 1.38 -49.67
CA LEU A 12 40.78 -0.04 -49.41
C LEU A 12 41.75 -0.37 -48.26
N THR A 13 41.27 -0.82 -47.10
CA THR A 13 42.13 -1.46 -46.09
C THR A 13 41.54 -2.82 -45.72
N LEU A 14 42.10 -3.85 -46.34
CA LEU A 14 42.06 -5.22 -45.86
C LEU A 14 42.88 -5.30 -44.56
N ALA A 15 42.21 -5.48 -43.43
CA ALA A 15 42.83 -5.98 -42.21
C ALA A 15 42.07 -7.23 -41.75
N VAL A 16 42.80 -8.33 -41.77
CA VAL A 16 42.38 -9.69 -41.46
C VAL A 16 42.06 -9.83 -39.97
N GLY A 17 40.90 -10.44 -39.68
CA GLY A 17 40.55 -11.27 -38.53
C GLY A 17 41.16 -11.02 -37.15
N ALA A 18 40.32 -10.57 -36.21
CA ALA A 18 40.29 -11.08 -34.84
C ALA A 18 38.85 -10.99 -34.30
N PRO A 19 38.25 -12.08 -33.79
CA PRO A 19 36.99 -11.98 -33.05
C PRO A 19 37.33 -11.35 -31.70
N ALA A 20 37.11 -10.04 -31.55
CA ALA A 20 37.13 -9.42 -30.24
C ALA A 20 35.91 -9.94 -29.47
N PHE A 21 36.16 -10.88 -28.57
CA PHE A 21 35.21 -11.36 -27.58
C PHE A 21 34.51 -10.17 -26.91
N ALA A 22 33.18 -10.24 -26.87
CA ALA A 22 32.35 -9.34 -26.09
C ALA A 22 32.88 -9.30 -24.65
N GLN A 23 33.38 -8.14 -24.21
CA GLN A 23 33.59 -7.87 -22.80
C GLN A 23 32.23 -7.74 -22.14
N SER A 24 31.74 -8.84 -21.58
CA SER A 24 30.72 -8.81 -20.54
C SER A 24 31.35 -8.12 -19.32
N ASN A 25 31.25 -6.80 -19.27
CA ASN A 25 31.58 -6.02 -18.08
C ASN A 25 30.55 -6.33 -16.99
N THR A 26 30.71 -7.46 -16.30
CA THR A 26 30.14 -7.66 -14.97
C THR A 26 30.96 -6.83 -14.00
N THR A 27 30.70 -5.53 -13.95
CA THR A 27 31.23 -4.63 -12.92
C THR A 27 30.59 -4.99 -11.58
N SER A 28 31.20 -5.93 -10.88
CA SER A 28 30.92 -6.14 -9.46
C SER A 28 31.37 -4.90 -8.69
N SER A 29 30.44 -4.09 -8.19
CA SER A 29 30.75 -2.90 -7.38
C SER A 29 31.65 -3.25 -6.18
N PRO A 30 32.60 -2.38 -5.80
CA PRO A 30 33.47 -2.55 -4.63
C PRO A 30 32.70 -2.90 -3.34
N PRO A 31 33.28 -3.65 -2.40
CA PRO A 31 32.63 -4.03 -1.15
C PRO A 31 32.09 -2.86 -0.30
N ALA A 32 32.79 -1.71 -0.30
CA ALA A 32 32.37 -0.51 0.42
C ALA A 32 31.09 0.12 -0.17
N ASP A 33 30.95 0.08 -1.50
CA ASP A 33 29.77 0.58 -2.20
C ASP A 33 28.56 -0.32 -1.93
N ARG A 34 28.77 -1.64 -1.90
CA ARG A 34 27.73 -2.61 -1.53
C ARG A 34 27.26 -2.45 -0.08
N ALA A 35 28.18 -2.20 0.85
CA ALA A 35 27.84 -1.96 2.25
C ALA A 35 27.03 -0.67 2.43
N THR A 36 27.44 0.41 1.75
CA THR A 36 26.73 1.69 1.75
C THR A 36 25.34 1.55 1.14
N GLN A 37 25.23 0.88 0.00
CA GLN A 37 23.96 0.58 -0.66
C GLN A 37 23.04 -0.25 0.24
N ALA A 38 23.56 -1.31 0.88
CA ALA A 38 22.81 -2.14 1.81
C ALA A 38 22.30 -1.33 3.02
N ASN A 39 23.10 -0.42 3.57
CA ASN A 39 22.64 0.46 4.65
C ASN A 39 21.52 1.39 4.19
N THR A 40 21.67 2.02 3.02
CA THR A 40 20.62 2.88 2.44
C THR A 40 19.31 2.11 2.24
N LEU A 41 19.37 0.91 1.65
CA LEU A 41 18.21 0.03 1.48
C LEU A 41 17.59 -0.37 2.82
N TYR A 42 18.41 -0.65 3.83
CA TYR A 42 17.92 -0.97 5.17
C TYR A 42 17.14 0.20 5.78
N GLN A 43 17.67 1.43 5.69
CA GLN A 43 16.98 2.63 6.18
C GLN A 43 15.67 2.87 5.44
N GLN A 44 15.65 2.71 4.12
CA GLN A 44 14.42 2.79 3.32
C GLN A 44 13.38 1.76 3.80
N GLY A 45 13.80 0.51 4.07
CA GLY A 45 12.93 -0.52 4.60
C GLY A 45 12.34 -0.17 5.97
N VAL A 46 13.15 0.40 6.87
CA VAL A 46 12.69 0.85 8.19
C VAL A 46 11.68 2.00 8.07
N ILE A 47 11.94 2.98 7.20
CA ILE A 47 11.02 4.10 6.94
C ILE A 47 9.71 3.58 6.38
N ALA A 48 9.76 2.71 5.36
CA ALA A 48 8.59 2.09 4.77
C ALA A 48 7.77 1.30 5.81
N MET A 49 8.43 0.53 6.68
CA MET A 49 7.77 -0.25 7.73
C MET A 49 7.05 0.65 8.74
N ARG A 50 7.70 1.74 9.19
CA ARG A 50 7.10 2.72 10.11
C ARG A 50 5.91 3.45 9.49
N SER A 51 5.97 3.71 8.20
CA SER A 51 4.88 4.32 7.43
C SER A 51 3.77 3.32 7.03
N GLY A 52 3.86 2.04 7.46
CA GLY A 52 2.88 1.01 7.13
C GLY A 52 2.92 0.54 5.67
N HIS A 53 3.99 0.82 4.94
CA HIS A 53 4.24 0.32 3.58
C HIS A 53 4.98 -1.03 3.65
N TYR A 54 4.33 -2.04 4.23
CA TYR A 54 4.97 -3.32 4.57
C TYR A 54 5.51 -4.08 3.34
N ASP A 55 4.85 -3.99 2.17
CA ASP A 55 5.35 -4.60 0.94
C ASP A 55 6.63 -3.93 0.44
N ALA A 56 6.68 -2.59 0.47
CA ALA A 56 7.89 -1.84 0.12
C ALA A 56 9.02 -2.13 1.11
N ALA A 57 8.71 -2.19 2.41
CA ALA A 57 9.66 -2.56 3.44
C ALA A 57 10.25 -3.96 3.23
N ALA A 58 9.39 -4.95 2.95
CA ALA A 58 9.81 -6.31 2.64
C ALA A 58 10.70 -6.36 1.39
N SER A 59 10.38 -5.60 0.34
CA SER A 59 11.22 -5.49 -0.86
C SER A 59 12.61 -4.93 -0.53
N SER A 60 12.69 -3.83 0.22
CA SER A 60 13.96 -3.24 0.67
C SER A 60 14.77 -4.23 1.50
N PHE A 61 14.17 -4.92 2.47
CA PHE A 61 14.90 -5.90 3.29
C PHE A 61 15.39 -7.11 2.48
N ARG A 62 14.64 -7.57 1.48
CA ARG A 62 15.13 -8.61 0.55
C ARG A 62 16.36 -8.15 -0.22
N GLN A 63 16.39 -6.90 -0.69
CA GLN A 63 17.56 -6.35 -1.39
C GLN A 63 18.77 -6.21 -0.45
N VAL A 64 18.56 -5.83 0.81
CA VAL A 64 19.63 -5.86 1.82
C VAL A 64 20.22 -7.27 1.95
N LEU A 65 19.37 -8.29 2.03
CA LEU A 65 19.82 -9.68 2.19
C LEU A 65 20.45 -10.27 0.91
N GLN A 66 20.17 -9.71 -0.26
CA GLN A 66 20.89 -10.04 -1.50
C GLN A 66 22.33 -9.50 -1.47
N LEU A 67 22.53 -8.29 -0.96
CA LEU A 67 23.86 -7.67 -0.85
C LEU A 67 24.65 -8.20 0.35
N TYR A 68 23.97 -8.44 1.47
CA TYR A 68 24.56 -8.90 2.71
C TYR A 68 23.67 -9.96 3.40
N PRO A 69 23.83 -11.24 3.03
CA PRO A 69 22.97 -12.32 3.52
C PRO A 69 22.96 -12.53 5.04
N LYS A 70 24.02 -12.09 5.75
CA LYS A 70 24.14 -12.19 7.21
C LYS A 70 23.59 -10.96 7.95
N HIS A 71 22.88 -10.04 7.28
CA HIS A 71 22.32 -8.85 7.91
C HIS A 71 21.17 -9.18 8.89
N LEU A 72 21.49 -9.38 10.17
CA LEU A 72 20.53 -9.83 11.20
C LEU A 72 19.26 -8.97 11.28
N LYS A 73 19.40 -7.64 11.33
CA LYS A 73 18.23 -6.74 11.48
C LYS A 73 17.28 -6.80 10.29
N ALA A 74 17.80 -6.86 9.05
CA ALA A 74 16.99 -6.98 7.85
C ALA A 74 16.27 -8.34 7.80
N LYS A 75 16.95 -9.42 8.19
CA LYS A 75 16.35 -10.76 8.31
C LYS A 75 15.21 -10.76 9.33
N GLN A 76 15.42 -10.18 10.52
CA GLN A 76 14.40 -10.09 11.57
C GLN A 76 13.19 -9.26 11.13
N ASN A 77 13.41 -8.08 10.55
CA ASN A 77 12.30 -7.23 10.09
C ASN A 77 11.53 -7.88 8.94
N LEU A 78 12.21 -8.55 8.00
CA LEU A 78 11.55 -9.29 6.94
C LEU A 78 10.70 -10.43 7.52
N LEU A 79 11.25 -11.22 8.44
CA LEU A 79 10.53 -12.32 9.10
C LEU A 79 9.26 -11.80 9.80
N TYR A 80 9.40 -10.73 10.59
CA TYR A 80 8.26 -10.09 11.25
C TYR A 80 7.15 -9.70 10.27
N ILE A 81 7.50 -9.08 9.14
CA ILE A 81 6.51 -8.69 8.12
C ILE A 81 5.83 -9.92 7.51
N LEU A 82 6.59 -10.98 7.21
CA LEU A 82 6.05 -12.18 6.58
C LEU A 82 5.12 -12.96 7.52
N GLU A 83 5.48 -13.07 8.80
CA GLU A 83 4.69 -13.76 9.82
C GLU A 83 3.43 -12.99 10.21
N ASN A 84 3.44 -11.66 10.11
CA ASN A 84 2.37 -10.80 10.62
C ASN A 84 1.62 -10.02 9.52
N LYS A 85 1.76 -10.43 8.25
CA LYS A 85 1.27 -9.65 7.10
C LYS A 85 -0.18 -9.18 7.27
N ASP A 86 -1.09 -10.11 7.57
CA ASP A 86 -2.51 -9.79 7.71
C ASP A 86 -2.74 -8.85 8.89
N ALA A 87 -2.25 -9.18 10.08
CA ALA A 87 -2.39 -8.35 11.27
C ALA A 87 -1.87 -6.91 11.06
N LEU A 88 -0.76 -6.77 10.34
CA LEU A 88 -0.18 -5.47 9.98
C LEU A 88 -1.08 -4.67 9.03
N VAL A 89 -1.67 -5.33 8.03
CA VAL A 89 -2.65 -4.72 7.11
C VAL A 89 -3.91 -4.31 7.87
N LEU A 90 -4.43 -5.16 8.76
CA LEU A 90 -5.61 -4.84 9.58
C LEU A 90 -5.34 -3.64 10.48
N LYS A 91 -4.20 -3.62 11.16
CA LYS A 91 -3.77 -2.51 12.02
C LYS A 91 -3.66 -1.21 11.22
N LYS A 92 -3.06 -1.25 10.02
CA LYS A 92 -2.97 -0.08 9.13
C LYS A 92 -4.36 0.42 8.74
N ARG A 93 -5.27 -0.46 8.34
CA ARG A 93 -6.63 -0.07 7.93
C ARG A 93 -7.39 0.58 9.07
N LYS A 94 -7.34 0.00 10.26
CA LYS A 94 -7.95 0.59 11.45
C LYS A 94 -7.36 1.96 11.78
N ALA A 95 -6.04 2.10 11.73
CA ALA A 95 -5.37 3.37 11.95
C ALA A 95 -5.78 4.44 10.92
N ALA A 96 -5.94 4.07 9.64
CA ALA A 96 -6.36 5.00 8.59
C ALA A 96 -7.74 5.61 8.85
N LEU A 97 -8.67 4.85 9.43
CA LEU A 97 -10.01 5.37 9.79
C LEU A 97 -9.96 6.37 10.96
N LYS A 98 -8.95 6.27 11.84
CA LYS A 98 -8.77 7.21 12.96
C LYS A 98 -8.27 8.58 12.50
N THR A 99 -7.53 8.61 11.40
CA THR A 99 -6.90 9.85 10.90
C THR A 99 -7.81 10.67 10.00
N VAL A 100 -8.86 10.07 9.44
CA VAL A 100 -9.80 10.77 8.56
C VAL A 100 -10.91 11.38 9.41
N ILE A 101 -11.02 12.71 9.37
CA ILE A 101 -12.06 13.46 10.07
C ILE A 101 -13.24 13.65 9.13
N ILE A 102 -14.44 13.37 9.63
CA ILE A 102 -15.71 13.57 8.96
C ILE A 102 -16.30 14.89 9.47
N PRO A 103 -16.39 15.94 8.62
CA PRO A 103 -16.83 17.26 9.05
C PRO A 103 -18.27 17.27 9.57
N SER A 104 -19.17 16.57 8.87
CA SER A 104 -20.56 16.43 9.25
C SER A 104 -21.18 15.20 8.60
N VAL A 105 -22.13 14.59 9.28
CA VAL A 105 -23.03 13.56 8.76
C VAL A 105 -24.38 13.69 9.46
N ASP A 106 -25.44 13.50 8.69
CA ASP A 106 -26.82 13.46 9.16
C ASP A 106 -27.49 12.26 8.51
N PHE A 107 -27.89 11.30 9.31
CA PHE A 107 -28.65 10.13 8.88
C PHE A 107 -30.04 10.22 9.46
N ASP A 108 -31.04 10.13 8.59
CA ASP A 108 -32.44 10.02 8.97
C ASP A 108 -33.02 8.70 8.45
N LYS A 109 -33.04 7.70 9.34
CA LYS A 109 -33.54 6.36 9.07
C LYS A 109 -32.85 5.65 7.89
N GLU A 110 -31.57 5.92 7.70
CA GLU A 110 -30.76 5.29 6.65
C GLU A 110 -30.59 3.78 6.92
N THR A 111 -30.55 2.97 5.87
CA THR A 111 -30.23 1.55 6.04
C THR A 111 -28.76 1.36 6.44
N VAL A 112 -28.41 0.18 6.98
CA VAL A 112 -27.02 -0.17 7.30
C VAL A 112 -26.12 -0.08 6.06
N GLN A 113 -26.62 -0.55 4.91
CA GLN A 113 -25.86 -0.54 3.65
C GLN A 113 -25.63 0.88 3.13
N GLU A 114 -26.65 1.74 3.14
CA GLU A 114 -26.54 3.14 2.73
C GLU A 114 -25.60 3.91 3.65
N SER A 115 -25.75 3.75 4.97
CA SER A 115 -24.88 4.38 5.97
C SER A 115 -23.40 4.07 5.73
N LEU A 116 -23.08 2.80 5.43
CA LEU A 116 -21.70 2.38 5.13
C LEU A 116 -21.20 2.88 3.77
N THR A 117 -22.09 2.98 2.78
CA THR A 117 -21.79 3.52 1.45
C THR A 117 -21.48 5.02 1.52
N ILE A 118 -22.28 5.76 2.28
CA ILE A 118 -22.05 7.17 2.57
C ILE A 118 -20.73 7.32 3.32
N LEU A 119 -20.52 6.54 4.39
CA LEU A 119 -19.26 6.56 5.14
C LEU A 119 -18.03 6.32 4.24
N ALA A 120 -18.06 5.33 3.34
CA ALA A 120 -16.97 5.09 2.39
C ALA A 120 -16.70 6.30 1.49
N SER A 121 -17.76 6.93 1.00
CA SER A 121 -17.68 8.11 0.14
C SER A 121 -17.11 9.32 0.89
N LEU A 122 -17.54 9.54 2.14
CA LEU A 122 -16.98 10.58 3.01
C LEU A 122 -15.48 10.32 3.26
N ILE A 123 -15.11 9.10 3.64
CA ILE A 123 -13.69 8.76 3.89
C ILE A 123 -12.83 9.00 2.65
N SER A 124 -13.29 8.57 1.48
CA SER A 124 -12.58 8.79 0.22
C SER A 124 -12.41 10.28 -0.09
N ARG A 125 -13.48 11.07 0.08
CA ARG A 125 -13.43 12.52 -0.16
C ARG A 125 -12.49 13.24 0.81
N GLU A 126 -12.68 13.07 2.11
CA GLU A 126 -11.93 13.78 3.14
C GLU A 126 -10.45 13.36 3.20
N SER A 127 -10.13 12.15 2.73
CA SER A 127 -8.74 11.69 2.59
C SER A 127 -8.08 12.05 1.26
N ASN A 128 -8.74 12.82 0.37
CA ASN A 128 -8.28 13.07 -0.99
C ASN A 128 -7.96 11.76 -1.75
N LYS A 129 -8.88 10.79 -1.68
CA LYS A 129 -8.79 9.43 -2.26
C LYS A 129 -7.65 8.56 -1.72
N LYS A 130 -6.96 8.98 -0.65
CA LYS A 130 -5.85 8.19 -0.04
C LYS A 130 -6.36 6.99 0.75
N VAL A 131 -7.57 7.06 1.29
CA VAL A 131 -8.21 5.99 2.06
C VAL A 131 -9.52 5.65 1.37
N ALA A 132 -9.64 4.43 0.86
CA ALA A 132 -10.84 3.92 0.21
C ALA A 132 -11.22 2.57 0.85
N PRO A 133 -12.02 2.57 1.92
CA PRO A 133 -12.44 1.33 2.55
C PRO A 133 -13.48 0.61 1.69
N ASN A 134 -13.39 -0.71 1.66
CA ASN A 134 -14.43 -1.58 1.12
C ASN A 134 -15.23 -2.15 2.29
N PHE A 135 -16.48 -1.73 2.44
CA PHE A 135 -17.40 -2.29 3.43
C PHE A 135 -18.24 -3.39 2.81
N ILE A 136 -18.31 -4.54 3.48
CA ILE A 136 -19.16 -5.66 3.08
C ILE A 136 -20.17 -5.91 4.19
N VAL A 137 -21.44 -5.84 3.86
CA VAL A 137 -22.53 -6.26 4.75
C VAL A 137 -22.75 -7.76 4.55
N GLN A 138 -22.55 -8.54 5.60
CA GLN A 138 -22.82 -9.96 5.62
C GLN A 138 -24.05 -10.21 6.50
N ASP A 139 -25.21 -10.33 5.86
CA ASP A 139 -26.49 -10.58 6.55
C ASP A 139 -27.33 -11.64 5.82
N PRO A 140 -26.98 -12.92 5.94
CA PRO A 140 -27.68 -14.00 5.23
C PRO A 140 -29.11 -14.25 5.75
N LYS A 141 -29.51 -13.65 6.88
CA LYS A 141 -30.81 -13.87 7.53
C LYS A 141 -31.72 -12.63 7.50
N GLY A 142 -31.33 -11.55 6.82
CA GLY A 142 -32.12 -10.32 6.75
C GLY A 142 -32.30 -9.61 8.10
N GLN A 143 -31.39 -9.80 9.06
CA GLN A 143 -31.51 -9.20 10.39
C GLN A 143 -31.39 -7.67 10.39
N PHE A 144 -30.86 -7.07 9.32
CA PHE A 144 -30.78 -5.62 9.14
C PHE A 144 -32.00 -5.01 8.44
N GLU A 145 -32.95 -5.78 7.92
CA GLU A 145 -34.09 -5.26 7.13
C GLU A 145 -34.89 -4.16 7.86
N ASN A 146 -35.08 -4.32 9.17
CA ASN A 146 -35.81 -3.37 10.01
C ASN A 146 -34.88 -2.47 10.86
N ARG A 147 -33.58 -2.46 10.56
CA ARG A 147 -32.59 -1.66 11.28
C ARG A 147 -32.29 -0.39 10.51
N SER A 148 -32.62 0.73 11.11
CA SER A 148 -32.31 2.05 10.59
C SER A 148 -31.29 2.77 11.46
N ILE A 149 -30.47 3.60 10.85
CA ILE A 149 -29.47 4.43 11.53
C ILE A 149 -29.96 5.87 11.51
N THR A 150 -30.03 6.47 12.70
CA THR A 150 -30.38 7.89 12.86
C THR A 150 -29.35 8.54 13.77
N LEU A 151 -28.60 9.49 13.23
CA LEU A 151 -27.56 10.22 13.97
C LEU A 151 -27.25 11.54 13.29
N ARG A 152 -26.77 12.49 14.08
CA ARG A 152 -26.16 13.73 13.58
C ARG A 152 -24.86 13.96 14.32
N LEU A 153 -23.75 13.93 13.60
CA LEU A 153 -22.42 14.02 14.18
C LEU A 153 -21.59 15.04 13.38
N ASN A 154 -20.72 15.76 14.09
CA ASN A 154 -19.88 16.79 13.49
C ASN A 154 -18.45 16.63 13.98
N ASN A 155 -17.50 16.82 13.07
CA ASN A 155 -16.06 16.83 13.34
C ASN A 155 -15.58 15.60 14.13
N ILE A 156 -15.91 14.40 13.65
CA ILE A 156 -15.54 13.14 14.30
C ILE A 156 -14.60 12.30 13.42
N PRO A 157 -13.75 11.44 14.02
CA PRO A 157 -13.02 10.44 13.25
C PRO A 157 -13.97 9.47 12.52
N ALA A 158 -13.57 9.00 11.35
CA ALA A 158 -14.35 8.04 10.58
C ALA A 158 -14.52 6.69 11.31
N GLU A 159 -13.53 6.27 12.11
CA GLU A 159 -13.65 5.11 13.00
C GLU A 159 -14.82 5.28 13.98
N THR A 160 -14.99 6.48 14.52
CA THR A 160 -16.08 6.79 15.46
C THR A 160 -17.44 6.69 14.77
N LEU A 161 -17.57 7.24 13.55
CA LEU A 161 -18.80 7.11 12.77
C LEU A 161 -19.15 5.64 12.47
N LEU A 162 -18.16 4.85 12.05
CA LEU A 162 -18.34 3.40 11.85
C LEU A 162 -18.84 2.72 13.14
N ASN A 163 -18.26 3.06 14.29
CA ASN A 163 -18.67 2.49 15.57
C ASN A 163 -20.12 2.86 15.94
N TYR A 164 -20.57 4.09 15.67
CA TYR A 164 -21.96 4.48 15.88
C TYR A 164 -22.93 3.69 14.98
N ILE A 165 -22.63 3.59 13.68
CA ILE A 165 -23.42 2.80 12.71
C ILE A 165 -23.55 1.36 13.21
N VAL A 166 -22.43 0.73 13.54
CA VAL A 166 -22.37 -0.67 13.98
C VAL A 166 -23.11 -0.88 15.30
N THR A 167 -23.01 0.07 16.23
CA THR A 167 -23.69 -0.03 17.53
C THR A 167 -25.20 0.10 17.37
N GLN A 168 -25.69 1.08 16.62
CA GLN A 168 -27.13 1.25 16.36
C GLN A 168 -27.71 0.09 15.54
N ALA A 169 -26.93 -0.46 14.60
CA ALA A 169 -27.32 -1.62 13.81
C ALA A 169 -27.41 -2.93 14.62
N GLY A 170 -26.88 -2.96 15.87
CA GLY A 170 -26.71 -4.21 16.60
C GLY A 170 -25.72 -5.15 15.90
N ALA A 171 -24.66 -4.60 15.31
CA ALA A 171 -23.70 -5.31 14.48
C ALA A 171 -22.32 -5.47 15.15
N ARG A 172 -21.46 -6.28 14.53
CA ARG A 172 -20.04 -6.42 14.82
C ARG A 172 -19.23 -6.18 13.57
N VAL A 173 -18.00 -5.69 13.75
CA VAL A 173 -17.05 -5.42 12.67
C VAL A 173 -15.90 -6.42 12.74
N ARG A 174 -15.55 -6.98 11.58
CA ARG A 174 -14.31 -7.72 11.37
C ARG A 174 -13.49 -7.02 10.29
N TYR A 175 -12.21 -6.81 10.55
CA TYR A 175 -11.28 -6.32 9.53
C TYR A 175 -10.63 -7.52 8.88
N ASP A 176 -10.73 -7.61 7.54
CA ASP A 176 -10.10 -8.65 6.73
C ASP A 176 -9.01 -8.03 5.83
N ALA A 177 -8.21 -8.85 5.13
CA ALA A 177 -7.14 -8.37 4.26
C ALA A 177 -7.63 -7.39 3.17
N HIS A 178 -8.88 -7.50 2.71
CA HIS A 178 -9.44 -6.71 1.60
C HIS A 178 -10.75 -5.98 1.89
N ALA A 179 -11.41 -6.26 3.01
CA ALA A 179 -12.68 -5.63 3.36
C ALA A 179 -12.83 -5.35 4.87
N ILE A 180 -13.78 -4.50 5.20
CA ILE A 180 -14.30 -4.33 6.56
C ILE A 180 -15.70 -4.95 6.54
N VAL A 181 -15.84 -6.10 7.18
CA VAL A 181 -17.07 -6.89 7.18
C VAL A 181 -17.93 -6.50 8.37
N VAL A 182 -19.19 -6.15 8.09
CA VAL A 182 -20.21 -5.84 9.08
C VAL A 182 -21.22 -6.97 9.12
N THR A 183 -21.44 -7.55 10.29
CA THR A 183 -22.35 -8.69 10.49
C THR A 183 -23.26 -8.43 11.68
N PRO A 184 -24.53 -8.87 11.70
CA PRO A 184 -25.38 -8.78 12.87
C PRO A 184 -24.77 -9.49 14.10
N ARG A 185 -25.09 -9.02 15.31
CA ARG A 185 -24.75 -9.68 16.59
C ARG A 185 -25.74 -10.79 16.97
N GLY A 186 -26.40 -11.43 16.01
CA GLY A 186 -27.35 -12.51 16.27
C GLY A 186 -28.64 -12.06 16.95
#